data_AF-A0A0F9IUL2-F1
#
_entry.id   AF-A0A0F9IUL2-F1
#
_cell.length_a   1.000
_cell.length_b   1.000
_cell.length_c   1.000
_cell.angle_alpha   90.00
_cell.angle_beta   90.00
_cell.angle_gamma   90.00
#
_symmetry.space_group_name_H-M   'P 1'
#
loop_
_entity.id
_entity.type
_entity.pdbx_description
1 polymer ?
#
loop_
_entity_poly.entity_id
_entity_poly.type
_entity_poly.pdbx_seq_one_letter_code
_entity_poly.pdbx_strand_id
1 'polypeptide(L)'
;MKRIYGNTRGLKANQIHRLESLYRRHIPTEQLITHQLARDISRLSHEIRRQVGLLINRRGKITHVIVGDYQQILIPDISEYRTAPGRLRGLRCVHTHLTNESITQDDLTDLALLKLDIMVVIGVKDALPFKVFVSHILPKHSGSQFYNLLEPLDPNRLDIGCLELIHALETELASKRSTYDAFSGIERAILVSVSKDTRHRWKESLAELEELALSCGIDVAAKLLQQRLKIDRRFLLGPGKLQDLSISALHNGATLIIFDQELNPSQIRAITDRLDLKVIDRTQLILDIFAQRAQTREGKLQVELAQLKYLLPRLLLKNTAMSR
;
A
#
# COMPACT_ATOMS: atom_id res chain seq x y z
N MET A 1 -25.31 18.55 -4.67
CA MET A 1 -24.02 19.15 -4.27
C MET A 1 -22.95 18.07 -4.32
N LYS A 2 -21.75 18.37 -4.82
CA LYS A 2 -20.65 17.40 -4.83
C LYS A 2 -20.00 17.39 -3.45
N ARG A 3 -19.83 16.21 -2.86
CA ARG A 3 -19.34 16.04 -1.48
C ARG A 3 -17.90 16.55 -1.35
N ILE A 4 -17.61 17.33 -0.31
CA ILE A 4 -16.23 17.64 0.11
C ILE A 4 -15.86 16.66 1.23
N TYR A 5 -14.64 16.13 1.19
CA TYR A 5 -14.14 15.15 2.15
C TYR A 5 -13.21 15.82 3.17
N GLY A 6 -13.12 15.25 4.38
CA GLY A 6 -12.24 15.74 5.44
C GLY A 6 -12.83 16.89 6.28
N ASN A 7 -11.96 17.76 6.79
CA ASN A 7 -12.30 18.77 7.79
C ASN A 7 -12.89 20.03 7.15
N THR A 8 -14.22 20.09 7.06
CA THR A 8 -14.97 21.25 6.55
C THR A 8 -15.54 22.15 7.65
N ARG A 9 -15.33 21.80 8.94
CA ARG A 9 -15.90 22.53 10.07
C ARG A 9 -15.33 23.95 10.14
N GLY A 10 -16.21 24.95 10.23
CA GLY A 10 -15.83 26.36 10.36
C GLY A 10 -15.47 27.07 9.05
N LEU A 11 -15.64 26.41 7.89
CA LEU A 11 -15.45 27.07 6.59
C LEU A 11 -16.65 27.98 6.26
N LYS A 12 -16.36 29.14 5.67
CA LYS A 12 -17.38 30.08 5.18
C LYS A 12 -18.08 29.52 3.94
N ALA A 13 -19.34 29.91 3.69
CA ALA A 13 -20.10 29.45 2.52
C ALA A 13 -19.37 29.67 1.18
N ASN A 14 -18.73 30.84 1.00
CA ASN A 14 -17.93 31.13 -0.20
C ASN A 14 -16.73 30.16 -0.36
N GLN A 15 -16.07 29.78 0.73
CA GLN A 15 -14.94 28.84 0.70
C GLN A 15 -15.42 27.44 0.30
N ILE A 16 -16.55 27.00 0.84
CA ILE A 16 -17.20 25.73 0.47
C ILE A 16 -17.55 25.73 -1.02
N HIS A 17 -18.20 26.78 -1.52
CA HIS A 17 -18.56 26.87 -2.95
C HIS A 17 -17.34 26.86 -3.87
N ARG A 18 -16.26 27.53 -3.50
CA ARG A 18 -15.01 27.50 -4.27
C ARG A 18 -14.39 26.10 -4.29
N LEU A 19 -14.38 25.38 -3.17
CA LEU A 19 -13.96 23.97 -3.10
C LEU A 19 -14.84 23.07 -3.97
N GLU A 20 -16.17 23.23 -3.91
CA GLU A 20 -17.10 22.47 -4.76
C GLU A 20 -16.89 22.76 -6.25
N SER A 21 -16.52 23.99 -6.61
CA SER A 21 -16.29 24.39 -7.99
C SER A 21 -15.07 23.69 -8.61
N LEU A 22 -14.10 23.24 -7.80
CA LEU A 22 -12.91 22.52 -8.27
C LEU A 22 -13.30 21.27 -9.05
N TYR A 23 -14.36 20.58 -8.64
CA TYR A 23 -14.88 19.40 -9.35
C TYR A 23 -15.36 19.63 -10.79
N ARG A 24 -15.50 20.89 -11.23
CA ARG A 24 -15.87 21.24 -12.62
C ARG A 24 -14.63 21.42 -13.50
N ARG A 25 -13.44 21.46 -12.91
CA ARG A 25 -12.19 21.59 -13.63
C ARG A 25 -11.80 20.26 -14.28
N HIS A 26 -11.10 20.38 -15.40
CA HIS A 26 -10.55 19.27 -16.15
C HIS A 26 -9.04 19.48 -16.29
N ILE A 27 -8.26 18.44 -16.08
CA ILE A 27 -6.81 18.46 -16.21
C ILE A 27 -6.42 17.68 -17.46
N PRO A 28 -5.55 18.19 -18.34
CA PRO A 28 -4.98 17.38 -19.43
C PRO A 28 -4.35 16.08 -18.90
N THR A 29 -4.38 15.02 -19.69
CA THR A 29 -3.90 13.70 -19.26
C THR A 29 -2.40 13.69 -18.96
N GLU A 30 -1.62 14.47 -19.72
CA GLU A 30 -0.16 14.56 -19.58
C GLU A 30 0.30 15.38 -18.37
N GLN A 31 -0.54 16.29 -17.88
CA GLN A 31 -0.22 17.18 -16.76
C GLN A 31 -0.61 16.57 -15.42
N LEU A 32 0.21 16.82 -14.39
CA LEU A 32 -0.11 16.47 -13.00
C LEU A 32 -1.36 17.21 -12.54
N ILE A 33 -1.34 18.53 -12.75
CA ILE A 33 -2.36 19.52 -12.43
C ILE A 33 -2.12 20.73 -13.33
N THR A 34 -3.18 21.45 -13.73
CA THR A 34 -2.99 22.68 -14.50
C THR A 34 -2.40 23.78 -13.61
N HIS A 35 -1.57 24.66 -14.18
CA HIS A 35 -1.00 25.80 -13.44
C HIS A 35 -2.10 26.66 -12.76
N GLN A 36 -3.23 26.90 -13.44
CA GLN A 36 -4.34 27.64 -12.85
C GLN A 36 -4.94 26.91 -11.64
N LEU A 37 -5.14 25.59 -11.74
CA LEU A 37 -5.72 24.81 -10.66
C LEU A 37 -4.76 24.70 -9.47
N ALA A 38 -3.46 24.58 -9.71
CA ALA A 38 -2.44 24.63 -8.67
C ALA A 38 -2.52 25.96 -7.88
N ARG A 39 -2.62 27.10 -8.58
CA ARG A 39 -2.82 28.40 -7.94
C ARG A 39 -4.13 28.50 -7.17
N ASP A 40 -5.22 27.98 -7.72
CA ASP A 40 -6.53 28.01 -7.08
C ASP A 40 -6.51 27.24 -5.75
N ILE A 41 -5.92 26.03 -5.71
CA ILE A 41 -5.82 25.23 -4.48
C ILE A 41 -4.81 25.78 -3.49
N SER A 42 -3.67 26.34 -3.93
CA SER A 42 -2.72 27.02 -3.03
C SER A 42 -3.34 28.22 -2.32
N ARG A 43 -4.11 29.05 -3.06
CA ARG A 43 -4.84 30.19 -2.48
C ARG A 43 -5.89 29.74 -1.48
N LEU A 44 -6.70 28.74 -1.85
CA LEU A 44 -7.71 28.19 -0.96
C LEU A 44 -7.08 27.61 0.31
N SER A 45 -6.02 26.81 0.16
CA SER A 45 -5.31 26.20 1.28
C SER A 45 -4.76 27.25 2.25
N HIS A 46 -4.11 28.29 1.72
CA HIS A 46 -3.60 29.40 2.53
C HIS A 46 -4.73 30.16 3.26
N GLU A 47 -5.82 30.45 2.57
CA GLU A 47 -6.97 31.18 3.13
C GLU A 47 -7.67 30.40 4.26
N ILE A 48 -7.88 29.10 4.07
CA ILE A 48 -8.56 28.25 5.06
C ILE A 48 -7.61 27.68 6.12
N ARG A 49 -6.29 27.90 5.96
CA ARG A 49 -5.21 27.35 6.80
C ARG A 49 -5.29 25.83 6.96
N ARG A 50 -5.63 25.14 5.88
CA ARG A 50 -5.68 23.67 5.80
C ARG A 50 -5.16 23.20 4.46
N GLN A 51 -4.61 22.01 4.40
CA GLN A 51 -4.26 21.38 3.14
C GLN A 51 -5.52 21.13 2.29
N VAL A 52 -5.41 21.36 0.99
CA VAL A 52 -6.45 21.03 0.00
C VAL A 52 -5.89 19.94 -0.91
N GLY A 53 -6.58 18.81 -0.96
CA GLY A 53 -6.24 17.65 -1.77
C GLY A 53 -7.25 17.37 -2.88
N LEU A 54 -6.79 16.79 -3.97
CA LEU A 54 -7.57 16.39 -5.13
C LEU A 54 -7.20 14.96 -5.51
N LEU A 55 -8.20 14.11 -5.72
CA LEU A 55 -8.00 12.86 -6.45
C LEU A 55 -8.45 13.08 -7.90
N ILE A 56 -7.58 12.75 -8.83
CA ILE A 56 -7.78 12.96 -10.27
C ILE A 56 -7.64 11.61 -10.96
N ASN A 57 -8.62 11.22 -11.77
CA ASN A 57 -8.54 9.98 -12.54
C ASN A 57 -7.72 10.15 -13.84
N ARG A 58 -7.42 9.04 -14.51
CA ARG A 58 -6.66 9.03 -15.78
C ARG A 58 -7.32 9.80 -16.93
N ARG A 59 -8.60 10.13 -16.84
CA ARG A 59 -9.31 10.98 -17.82
C ARG A 59 -9.18 12.48 -17.48
N GLY A 60 -8.44 12.85 -16.44
CA GLY A 60 -8.27 14.24 -16.04
C GLY A 60 -9.42 14.82 -15.22
N LYS A 61 -10.39 13.99 -14.80
CA LYS A 61 -11.53 14.43 -13.98
C LYS A 61 -11.19 14.35 -12.51
N ILE A 62 -11.49 15.43 -11.77
CA ILE A 62 -11.43 15.42 -10.30
C ILE A 62 -12.59 14.58 -9.77
N THR A 63 -12.24 13.52 -9.05
CA THR A 63 -13.17 12.56 -8.45
C THR A 63 -13.45 12.88 -6.99
N HIS A 64 -12.47 13.45 -6.29
CA HIS A 64 -12.59 13.85 -4.89
C HIS A 64 -11.89 15.19 -4.64
N VAL A 65 -12.53 16.04 -3.82
CA VAL A 65 -11.94 17.24 -3.21
C VAL A 65 -11.87 17.01 -1.71
N ILE A 66 -10.67 17.13 -1.15
CA ILE A 66 -10.32 16.78 0.21
C ILE A 66 -9.83 18.04 0.93
N VAL A 67 -10.29 18.26 2.15
CA VAL A 67 -9.78 19.29 3.05
C VAL A 67 -9.13 18.59 4.24
N GLY A 68 -7.83 18.75 4.40
CA GLY A 68 -7.06 18.21 5.50
C GLY A 68 -7.09 19.10 6.74
N ASP A 69 -6.07 18.93 7.58
CA ASP A 69 -5.69 19.89 8.59
C ASP A 69 -4.44 20.67 8.14
N TYR A 70 -3.64 21.19 9.06
CA TYR A 70 -2.41 21.91 8.70
C TYR A 70 -1.26 20.97 8.28
N GLN A 71 -1.26 19.74 8.77
CA GLN A 71 -0.16 18.78 8.68
C GLN A 71 -0.40 17.70 7.61
N GLN A 72 -1.65 17.25 7.45
CA GLN A 72 -1.97 16.10 6.60
C GLN A 72 -3.35 16.21 5.94
N ILE A 73 -3.56 15.38 4.93
CA ILE A 73 -4.89 15.05 4.40
C ILE A 73 -5.27 13.63 4.79
N LEU A 74 -6.57 13.36 4.90
CA LEU A 74 -7.08 12.00 5.00
C LEU A 74 -7.74 11.61 3.69
N ILE A 75 -7.13 10.67 2.97
CA ILE A 75 -7.68 10.17 1.71
C ILE A 75 -8.94 9.34 2.01
N PRO A 76 -10.09 9.63 1.37
CA PRO A 76 -11.32 8.90 1.62
C PRO A 76 -11.25 7.46 1.09
N ASP A 77 -12.23 6.63 1.51
CA ASP A 77 -12.36 5.27 0.97
C ASP A 77 -12.62 5.32 -0.54
N ILE A 78 -11.69 4.73 -1.30
CA ILE A 78 -11.66 4.65 -2.76
C ILE A 78 -11.88 3.21 -3.24
N SER A 79 -12.54 2.36 -2.44
CA SER A 79 -12.85 0.97 -2.78
C SER A 79 -13.65 0.79 -4.09
N GLU A 80 -14.32 1.83 -4.58
CA GLU A 80 -14.98 1.84 -5.89
C GLU A 80 -14.00 1.73 -7.07
N TYR A 81 -12.74 2.15 -6.88
CA TYR A 81 -11.65 1.97 -7.83
C TYR A 81 -10.97 0.63 -7.58
N ARG A 82 -11.51 -0.43 -8.20
CA ARG A 82 -10.93 -1.77 -8.10
C ARG A 82 -9.58 -1.81 -8.81
N THR A 83 -8.55 -2.28 -8.11
CA THR A 83 -7.23 -2.52 -8.69
C THR A 83 -7.14 -3.97 -9.13
N ALA A 84 -7.01 -4.19 -10.44
CA ALA A 84 -6.63 -5.49 -10.94
C ALA A 84 -5.17 -5.76 -10.53
N PRO A 85 -4.78 -7.03 -10.32
CA PRO A 85 -3.42 -7.32 -9.94
C PRO A 85 -2.40 -6.85 -11.01
N GLY A 86 -1.30 -6.24 -10.57
CA GLY A 86 -0.31 -5.64 -11.48
C GLY A 86 -0.70 -4.29 -12.09
N ARG A 87 -1.85 -3.70 -11.71
CA ARG A 87 -2.27 -2.35 -12.12
C ARG A 87 -2.17 -1.37 -10.95
N LEU A 88 -2.08 -0.09 -11.28
CA LEU A 88 -2.23 1.00 -10.31
C LEU A 88 -3.73 1.34 -10.18
N ARG A 89 -4.09 2.14 -9.18
CA ARG A 89 -5.48 2.46 -8.81
C ARG A 89 -6.22 3.26 -9.88
N GLY A 90 -5.51 3.93 -10.78
CA GLY A 90 -6.11 4.83 -11.77
C GLY A 90 -6.39 6.23 -11.24
N LEU A 91 -5.77 6.58 -10.10
CA LEU A 91 -5.96 7.83 -9.39
C LEU A 91 -4.61 8.43 -9.04
N ARG A 92 -4.39 9.69 -9.41
CA ARG A 92 -3.31 10.52 -8.86
C ARG A 92 -3.86 11.41 -7.75
N CYS A 93 -3.09 11.56 -6.68
CA CYS A 93 -3.39 12.47 -5.58
C CYS A 93 -2.53 13.72 -5.70
N VAL A 94 -3.15 14.89 -5.62
CA VAL A 94 -2.46 16.19 -5.61
C VAL A 94 -2.93 16.97 -4.40
N HIS A 95 -2.04 17.36 -3.49
CA HIS A 95 -2.41 18.19 -2.34
C HIS A 95 -1.36 19.25 -2.02
N THR A 96 -1.73 20.20 -1.18
CA THR A 96 -0.90 21.34 -0.80
C THR A 96 -0.23 21.13 0.55
N HIS A 97 1.03 21.54 0.70
CA HIS A 97 1.70 21.65 2.01
C HIS A 97 1.88 23.12 2.40
N LEU A 98 1.45 23.48 3.62
CA LEU A 98 1.52 24.85 4.13
C LEU A 98 2.91 25.22 4.69
N THR A 99 3.72 24.22 5.07
CA THR A 99 5.09 24.41 5.58
C THR A 99 6.16 24.37 4.50
N ASN A 100 5.77 24.19 3.23
CA ASN A 100 6.69 24.05 2.10
C ASN A 100 7.71 22.89 2.27
N GLU A 101 7.32 21.87 3.04
CA GLU A 101 8.07 20.63 3.19
C GLU A 101 7.98 19.77 1.92
N SER A 102 8.95 18.85 1.79
CA SER A 102 8.90 17.77 0.79
C SER A 102 7.69 16.85 1.02
N ILE A 103 7.48 15.88 0.12
CA ILE A 103 6.59 14.74 0.36
C ILE A 103 6.94 14.08 1.70
N THR A 104 5.94 13.90 2.56
CA THR A 104 6.11 13.29 3.88
C THR A 104 6.09 11.76 3.80
N GLN A 105 6.50 11.10 4.88
CA GLN A 105 6.43 9.65 4.97
C GLN A 105 4.98 9.12 4.95
N ASP A 106 4.02 9.89 5.47
CA ASP A 106 2.60 9.51 5.45
C ASP A 106 2.06 9.53 4.01
N ASP A 107 2.43 10.55 3.22
CA ASP A 107 2.06 10.64 1.80
C ASP A 107 2.60 9.45 0.98
N LEU A 108 3.82 9.02 1.28
CA LEU A 108 4.47 7.87 0.63
C LEU A 108 3.82 6.55 1.02
N THR A 109 3.40 6.46 2.28
CA THR A 109 2.66 5.31 2.80
C THR A 109 1.30 5.21 2.11
N ASP A 110 0.59 6.34 1.97
CA ASP A 110 -0.67 6.41 1.25
C ASP A 110 -0.51 6.07 -0.24
N LEU A 111 0.52 6.61 -0.91
CA LEU A 111 0.87 6.27 -2.30
C LEU A 111 0.96 4.75 -2.49
N ALA A 112 1.71 4.08 -1.63
CA ALA A 112 1.97 2.65 -1.73
C ALA A 112 0.75 1.79 -1.33
N LEU A 113 0.11 2.06 -0.18
CA LEU A 113 -1.04 1.29 0.30
C LEU A 113 -2.25 1.38 -0.63
N LEU A 114 -2.54 2.60 -1.09
CA LEU A 114 -3.67 2.85 -1.96
C LEU A 114 -3.33 2.52 -3.41
N LYS A 115 -2.06 2.24 -3.73
CA LYS A 115 -1.53 1.99 -5.06
C LYS A 115 -1.86 3.13 -6.03
N LEU A 116 -1.73 4.37 -5.56
CA LEU A 116 -2.01 5.54 -6.37
C LEU A 116 -1.07 5.57 -7.58
N ASP A 117 -1.55 6.14 -8.67
CA ASP A 117 -0.77 6.31 -9.89
C ASP A 117 0.43 7.22 -9.61
N ILE A 118 0.19 8.37 -8.96
CA ILE A 118 1.18 9.40 -8.61
C ILE A 118 0.72 10.14 -7.34
N MET A 119 1.67 10.52 -6.48
CA MET A 119 1.48 11.45 -5.36
C MET A 119 2.17 12.77 -5.65
N VAL A 120 1.46 13.89 -5.49
CA VAL A 120 1.96 15.24 -5.77
C VAL A 120 1.71 16.16 -4.59
N VAL A 121 2.77 16.79 -4.10
CA VAL A 121 2.73 17.82 -3.05
C VAL A 121 3.10 19.17 -3.64
N ILE A 122 2.24 20.15 -3.44
CA ILE A 122 2.49 21.55 -3.84
C ILE A 122 2.81 22.34 -2.57
N GLY A 123 4.07 22.72 -2.41
CA GLY A 123 4.49 23.65 -1.38
C GLY A 123 3.85 25.02 -1.62
N VAL A 124 3.22 25.58 -0.58
CA VAL A 124 2.54 26.87 -0.65
C VAL A 124 3.37 27.93 0.06
N LYS A 125 3.64 29.04 -0.63
CA LYS A 125 4.29 30.23 -0.09
C LYS A 125 3.54 31.47 -0.54
N ASP A 126 3.16 32.34 0.40
CA ASP A 126 2.43 33.58 0.11
C ASP A 126 1.17 33.37 -0.77
N ALA A 127 0.39 32.33 -0.45
CA ALA A 127 -0.81 31.90 -1.20
C ALA A 127 -0.57 31.47 -2.66
N LEU A 128 0.68 31.23 -3.05
CA LEU A 128 1.09 30.77 -4.38
C LEU A 128 1.82 29.43 -4.29
N PRO A 129 1.81 28.62 -5.37
CA PRO A 129 2.62 27.42 -5.44
C PRO A 129 4.11 27.82 -5.53
N PHE A 130 4.96 27.14 -4.77
CA PHE A 130 6.40 27.41 -4.72
C PHE A 130 7.24 26.29 -5.33
N LYS A 131 7.16 25.08 -4.78
CA LYS A 131 7.80 23.88 -5.33
C LYS A 131 6.78 22.76 -5.42
N VAL A 132 6.90 21.93 -6.45
CA VAL A 132 6.06 20.74 -6.62
C VAL A 132 6.91 19.50 -6.49
N PHE A 133 6.60 18.68 -5.50
CA PHE A 133 7.24 17.40 -5.25
C PHE A 133 6.37 16.29 -5.80
N VAL A 134 6.98 15.31 -6.45
CA VAL A 134 6.28 14.23 -7.15
C VAL A 134 6.90 12.90 -6.79
N SER A 135 6.06 11.94 -6.42
CA SER A 135 6.46 10.58 -6.13
C SER A 135 5.56 9.58 -6.84
N HIS A 136 6.13 8.46 -7.27
CA HIS A 136 5.40 7.34 -7.85
C HIS A 136 5.94 6.02 -7.33
N ILE A 137 5.15 4.94 -7.44
CA ILE A 137 5.59 3.60 -7.01
C ILE A 137 6.77 3.14 -7.87
N LEU A 138 7.73 2.45 -7.24
CA LEU A 138 8.90 1.88 -7.90
C LEU A 138 8.68 0.37 -8.13
N PRO A 139 8.54 -0.11 -9.38
CA PRO A 139 8.24 -1.53 -9.66
C PRO A 139 9.37 -2.49 -9.30
N LYS A 140 10.62 -2.00 -9.24
CA LYS A 140 11.83 -2.80 -9.00
C LYS A 140 12.27 -2.73 -7.53
N HIS A 141 11.68 -3.54 -6.66
CA HIS A 141 12.11 -3.63 -5.26
C HIS A 141 13.58 -4.04 -5.17
N SER A 142 14.45 -3.08 -4.86
CA SER A 142 15.83 -3.32 -4.43
C SER A 142 15.96 -2.77 -3.02
N GLY A 143 15.54 -3.55 -2.02
CA GLY A 143 15.57 -3.16 -0.61
C GLY A 143 14.28 -2.51 -0.08
N SER A 144 14.41 -1.58 0.87
CA SER A 144 13.32 -1.00 1.68
C SER A 144 12.51 0.12 0.99
N GLN A 145 12.87 0.52 -0.23
CA GLN A 145 12.29 1.70 -0.88
C GLN A 145 11.31 1.32 -2.00
N PHE A 146 10.05 1.70 -1.83
CA PHE A 146 8.92 1.31 -2.69
C PHE A 146 8.45 2.41 -3.64
N TYR A 147 9.13 3.55 -3.64
CA TYR A 147 8.74 4.73 -4.39
C TYR A 147 9.97 5.42 -4.98
N ASN A 148 9.75 6.19 -6.03
CA ASN A 148 10.73 7.09 -6.62
C ASN A 148 10.29 8.54 -6.39
N LEU A 149 11.18 9.35 -5.85
CA LEU A 149 10.97 10.79 -5.70
C LEU A 149 11.65 11.51 -6.88
N LEU A 150 10.88 12.26 -7.66
CA LEU A 150 11.44 13.08 -8.74
C LEU A 150 12.12 14.34 -8.19
N GLU A 151 13.00 14.95 -8.98
CA GLU A 151 13.51 16.28 -8.67
C GLU A 151 12.36 17.29 -8.54
N PRO A 152 12.42 18.23 -7.57
CA PRO A 152 11.35 19.21 -7.37
C PRO A 152 11.09 20.01 -8.64
N LEU A 153 9.83 20.04 -9.07
CA LEU A 153 9.40 20.71 -10.29
C LEU A 153 9.03 22.17 -10.03
N ASP A 154 9.22 22.98 -11.06
CA ASP A 154 8.70 24.34 -11.11
C ASP A 154 7.16 24.32 -11.29
N PRO A 155 6.38 25.07 -10.50
CA PRO A 155 4.92 25.14 -10.62
C PRO A 155 4.38 25.53 -12.01
N ASN A 156 5.20 26.13 -12.87
CA ASN A 156 4.85 26.50 -14.23
C ASN A 156 5.12 25.38 -15.24
N ARG A 157 5.85 24.33 -14.85
CA ARG A 157 6.21 23.19 -15.71
C ARG A 157 5.79 21.87 -15.07
N LEU A 158 4.50 21.57 -15.19
CA LEU A 158 3.86 20.39 -14.57
C LEU A 158 3.39 19.35 -15.60
N ASP A 159 3.83 19.51 -16.85
CA ASP A 159 3.67 18.52 -17.90
C ASP A 159 4.87 17.57 -17.87
N ILE A 160 4.63 16.35 -17.40
CA ILE A 160 5.67 15.32 -17.25
C ILE A 160 5.36 14.06 -18.06
N GLY A 161 4.34 14.09 -18.92
CA GLY A 161 3.85 12.89 -19.59
C GLY A 161 3.27 11.87 -18.60
N CYS A 162 2.37 12.30 -17.72
CA CYS A 162 1.81 11.45 -16.66
C CYS A 162 1.29 10.11 -17.19
N LEU A 163 0.61 10.11 -18.33
CA LEU A 163 -0.01 8.91 -18.89
C LEU A 163 1.08 7.92 -19.35
N GLU A 164 2.11 8.41 -20.03
CA GLU A 164 3.25 7.62 -20.48
C GLU A 164 4.01 7.00 -19.30
N LEU A 165 4.28 7.80 -18.26
CA LEU A 165 4.90 7.32 -17.02
C LEU A 165 4.09 6.20 -16.38
N ILE A 166 2.77 6.39 -16.21
CA ILE A 166 1.88 5.38 -15.62
C ILE A 166 1.88 4.09 -16.45
N HIS A 167 1.83 4.19 -17.77
CA HIS A 167 1.85 3.02 -18.65
C HIS A 167 3.18 2.26 -18.56
N ALA A 168 4.31 2.96 -18.48
CA ALA A 168 5.61 2.33 -18.26
C ALA A 168 5.65 1.57 -16.92
N LEU A 169 5.19 2.20 -15.83
CA LEU A 169 5.14 1.59 -14.51
C LEU A 169 4.26 0.33 -14.47
N GLU A 170 3.07 0.38 -15.05
CA GLU A 170 2.17 -0.79 -15.11
C GLU A 170 2.75 -1.92 -15.96
N THR A 171 3.46 -1.60 -17.04
CA THR A 171 4.13 -2.60 -17.88
C THR A 171 5.20 -3.33 -17.07
N GLU A 172 6.00 -2.60 -16.30
CA GLU A 172 6.99 -3.20 -15.40
C GLU A 172 6.33 -4.04 -14.29
N LEU A 173 5.28 -3.52 -13.65
CA LEU A 173 4.54 -4.23 -12.59
C LEU A 173 3.89 -5.52 -13.09
N ALA A 174 3.31 -5.49 -14.30
CA ALA A 174 2.69 -6.66 -14.92
C ALA A 174 3.72 -7.73 -15.30
N SER A 175 4.89 -7.33 -15.82
CA SER A 175 5.95 -8.25 -16.25
C SER A 175 6.54 -9.08 -15.10
N LYS A 176 6.60 -8.50 -13.89
CA LYS A 176 7.34 -9.09 -12.76
C LYS A 176 6.57 -10.07 -11.90
N ARG A 177 5.22 -10.04 -11.94
CA ARG A 177 4.42 -11.06 -11.22
C ARG A 177 4.72 -12.48 -11.70
N SER A 178 5.22 -12.63 -12.93
CA SER A 178 5.64 -13.92 -13.49
C SER A 178 7.07 -14.34 -13.12
N THR A 179 7.90 -13.42 -12.59
CA THR A 179 9.33 -13.70 -12.29
C THR A 179 9.67 -13.68 -10.80
N TYR A 180 8.82 -13.17 -9.91
CA TYR A 180 9.04 -13.35 -8.45
C TYR A 180 8.91 -14.81 -8.00
N ASP A 181 8.35 -15.69 -8.84
CA ASP A 181 8.36 -17.14 -8.63
C ASP A 181 9.72 -17.79 -8.97
N ALA A 182 10.66 -17.06 -9.60
CA ALA A 182 11.93 -17.62 -10.04
C ALA A 182 13.08 -16.61 -9.88
N PHE A 183 13.86 -16.79 -8.81
CA PHE A 183 15.22 -16.26 -8.64
C PHE A 183 15.38 -14.74 -8.51
N SER A 184 15.45 -14.22 -7.26
CA SER A 184 16.61 -13.48 -6.72
C SER A 184 16.21 -12.61 -5.51
N GLY A 185 16.85 -12.83 -4.36
CA GLY A 185 16.76 -11.96 -3.18
C GLY A 185 16.39 -12.73 -1.91
N ILE A 186 17.07 -12.43 -0.81
CA ILE A 186 16.71 -12.89 0.54
C ILE A 186 15.27 -12.40 0.80
N GLU A 187 14.32 -13.32 1.01
CA GLU A 187 12.94 -12.95 1.34
C GLU A 187 12.95 -12.17 2.66
N ARG A 188 12.30 -11.00 2.70
CA ARG A 188 12.14 -10.22 3.93
C ARG A 188 10.75 -10.44 4.52
N ALA A 189 10.68 -10.90 5.76
CA ALA A 189 9.45 -11.28 6.42
C ALA A 189 9.06 -10.35 7.57
N ILE A 190 7.76 -10.17 7.73
CA ILE A 190 7.18 -9.75 9.03
C ILE A 190 6.57 -10.98 9.70
N LEU A 191 7.00 -11.23 10.94
CA LEU A 191 6.43 -12.28 11.76
C LEU A 191 5.20 -11.75 12.49
N VAL A 192 4.09 -12.46 12.38
CA VAL A 192 2.82 -12.10 13.01
C VAL A 192 2.43 -13.20 13.98
N SER A 193 2.18 -12.84 15.23
CA SER A 193 1.58 -13.77 16.18
C SER A 193 0.40 -13.13 16.88
N VAL A 194 -0.69 -13.89 16.95
CA VAL A 194 -1.96 -13.54 17.60
C VAL A 194 -2.24 -14.58 18.68
N SER A 195 -2.15 -14.19 19.95
CA SER A 195 -2.34 -15.13 21.06
C SER A 195 -3.27 -14.62 22.15
N LYS A 196 -3.84 -15.58 22.89
CA LYS A 196 -4.54 -15.39 24.16
C LYS A 196 -3.64 -15.67 25.37
N ASP A 197 -2.47 -16.27 25.16
CA ASP A 197 -1.57 -16.75 26.19
C ASP A 197 -0.87 -15.61 26.95
N THR A 198 -0.18 -16.01 28.02
CA THR A 198 0.69 -15.11 28.78
C THR A 198 1.81 -14.57 27.89
N ARG A 199 2.23 -13.32 28.15
CA ARG A 199 3.30 -12.64 27.39
C ARG A 199 4.59 -13.46 27.25
N HIS A 200 4.88 -14.35 28.19
CA HIS A 200 6.11 -15.14 28.20
C HIS A 200 6.11 -16.21 27.10
N ARG A 201 5.16 -17.15 27.13
CA ARG A 201 5.04 -18.24 26.13
C ARG A 201 4.91 -17.70 24.72
N TRP A 202 4.21 -16.57 24.60
CA TRP A 202 4.01 -15.91 23.33
C TRP A 202 5.28 -15.32 22.72
N LYS A 203 6.18 -14.77 23.55
CA LYS A 203 7.49 -14.30 23.10
C LYS A 203 8.41 -15.45 22.71
N GLU A 204 8.37 -16.56 23.45
CA GLU A 204 9.15 -17.76 23.13
C GLU A 204 8.74 -18.36 21.80
N SER A 205 7.43 -18.53 21.56
CA SER A 205 6.91 -19.02 20.27
C SER A 205 7.36 -18.15 19.10
N LEU A 206 7.36 -16.82 19.29
CA LEU A 206 7.79 -15.91 18.23
C LEU A 206 9.31 -15.91 18.00
N ALA A 207 10.10 -16.07 19.06
CA ALA A 207 11.55 -16.23 18.94
C ALA A 207 11.88 -17.54 18.20
N GLU A 208 11.16 -18.62 18.49
CA GLU A 208 11.31 -19.87 17.75
C GLU A 208 10.93 -19.70 16.27
N LEU A 209 9.84 -19.00 15.96
CA LEU A 209 9.45 -18.71 14.58
C LEU A 209 10.50 -17.89 13.82
N GLU A 210 11.15 -16.96 14.50
CA GLU A 210 12.27 -16.19 13.94
C GLU A 210 13.45 -17.08 13.59
N GLU A 211 13.88 -17.97 14.49
CA GLU A 211 14.95 -18.94 14.21
C GLU A 211 14.60 -19.85 13.03
N LEU A 212 13.34 -20.29 12.94
CA LEU A 212 12.86 -21.07 11.80
C LEU A 212 12.98 -20.28 10.48
N ALA A 213 12.55 -19.02 10.46
CA ALA A 213 12.63 -18.16 9.28
C ALA A 213 14.09 -17.92 8.85
N LEU A 214 14.96 -17.58 9.80
CA LEU A 214 16.39 -17.38 9.55
C LEU A 214 17.04 -18.65 8.97
N SER A 215 16.66 -19.83 9.47
CA SER A 215 17.16 -21.11 8.96
C SER A 215 16.75 -21.43 7.52
N CYS A 216 15.71 -20.77 7.01
CA CYS A 216 15.26 -20.85 5.62
C CYS A 216 15.87 -19.79 4.71
N GLY A 217 16.77 -18.94 5.22
CA GLY A 217 17.34 -17.82 4.49
C GLY A 217 16.38 -16.65 4.32
N ILE A 218 15.43 -16.48 5.25
CA ILE A 218 14.47 -15.38 5.29
C ILE A 218 14.96 -14.35 6.32
N ASP A 219 15.12 -13.08 5.90
CA ASP A 219 15.46 -11.97 6.79
C ASP A 219 14.21 -11.48 7.54
N VAL A 220 14.29 -11.35 8.86
CA VAL A 220 13.15 -10.92 9.68
C VAL A 220 13.20 -9.41 9.86
N ALA A 221 12.35 -8.71 9.12
CA ALA A 221 12.35 -7.25 9.07
C ALA A 221 11.56 -6.61 10.22
N ALA A 222 10.48 -7.25 10.69
CA ALA A 222 9.72 -6.78 11.84
C ALA A 222 8.90 -7.90 12.51
N LYS A 223 8.42 -7.61 13.72
CA LYS A 223 7.55 -8.50 14.51
C LYS A 223 6.27 -7.78 14.91
N LEU A 224 5.11 -8.34 14.58
CA LEU A 224 3.81 -7.82 14.99
C LEU A 224 3.17 -8.78 16.00
N LEU A 225 2.93 -8.25 17.19
CA LEU A 225 2.32 -8.94 18.31
C LEU A 225 0.93 -8.34 18.57
N GLN A 226 -0.11 -9.17 18.48
CA GLN A 226 -1.47 -8.78 18.85
C GLN A 226 -2.10 -9.73 19.89
N GLN A 227 -2.36 -9.22 21.10
CA GLN A 227 -3.11 -9.95 22.12
C GLN A 227 -4.61 -9.70 21.92
N ARG A 228 -5.45 -10.74 21.83
CA ARG A 228 -6.92 -10.58 21.74
C ARG A 228 -7.66 -11.65 22.50
N LEU A 229 -8.67 -11.23 23.27
CA LEU A 229 -9.62 -12.12 23.94
C LEU A 229 -10.54 -12.85 22.94
N LYS A 230 -10.89 -12.20 21.83
CA LYS A 230 -11.72 -12.76 20.74
C LYS A 230 -11.03 -12.56 19.38
N ILE A 231 -10.68 -13.67 18.75
CA ILE A 231 -9.98 -13.72 17.46
C ILE A 231 -10.99 -13.45 16.34
N ASP A 232 -10.61 -12.62 15.37
CA ASP A 232 -11.42 -12.41 14.16
C ASP A 232 -11.37 -13.69 13.32
N ARG A 233 -12.53 -14.32 13.05
CA ARG A 233 -12.57 -15.58 12.32
C ARG A 233 -12.06 -15.47 10.88
N ARG A 234 -12.15 -14.27 10.27
CA ARG A 234 -11.83 -14.05 8.86
C ARG A 234 -10.38 -13.64 8.62
N PHE A 235 -9.76 -12.90 9.53
CA PHE A 235 -8.38 -12.39 9.32
C PHE A 235 -7.42 -12.65 10.49
N LEU A 236 -7.89 -13.23 11.60
CA LEU A 236 -7.24 -13.25 12.94
C LEU A 236 -6.98 -11.86 13.55
N LEU A 237 -6.46 -10.94 12.75
CA LEU A 237 -6.25 -9.52 13.04
C LEU A 237 -7.53 -8.71 12.78
N GLY A 238 -7.64 -7.56 13.45
CA GLY A 238 -8.67 -6.57 13.15
C GLY A 238 -8.32 -5.76 11.90
N PRO A 239 -9.28 -5.06 11.27
CA PRO A 239 -9.04 -4.27 10.06
C PRO A 239 -7.97 -3.19 10.25
N GLY A 240 -7.92 -2.54 11.42
CA GLY A 240 -6.87 -1.55 11.74
C GLY A 240 -5.48 -2.19 11.82
N LYS A 241 -5.36 -3.36 12.46
CA LYS A 241 -4.09 -4.08 12.56
C LYS A 241 -3.60 -4.65 11.23
N LEU A 242 -4.51 -5.01 10.33
CA LEU A 242 -4.13 -5.36 8.96
C LEU A 242 -3.57 -4.15 8.22
N GLN A 243 -4.12 -2.96 8.43
CA GLN A 243 -3.58 -1.73 7.86
C GLN A 243 -2.22 -1.38 8.45
N ASP A 244 -2.06 -1.47 9.78
CA ASP A 244 -0.76 -1.34 10.46
C ASP A 244 0.26 -2.33 9.88
N LEU A 245 -0.16 -3.57 9.60
CA LEU A 245 0.70 -4.60 9.03
C LEU A 245 1.11 -4.25 7.60
N SER A 246 0.20 -3.76 6.76
CA SER A 246 0.52 -3.27 5.42
C SER A 246 1.51 -2.11 5.46
N ILE A 247 1.29 -1.14 6.36
CA ILE A 247 2.18 0.00 6.59
C ILE A 247 3.57 -0.51 6.98
N SER A 248 3.63 -1.40 7.97
CA SER A 248 4.89 -1.99 8.44
C SER A 248 5.61 -2.77 7.34
N ALA A 249 4.88 -3.54 6.52
CA ALA A 249 5.47 -4.27 5.40
C ALA A 249 6.12 -3.35 4.38
N LEU A 250 5.44 -2.25 4.06
CA LEU A 250 5.96 -1.20 3.18
C LEU A 250 7.14 -0.43 3.79
N HIS A 251 7.17 -0.15 5.08
CA HIS A 251 8.34 0.51 5.68
C HIS A 251 9.57 -0.41 5.72
N ASN A 252 9.35 -1.68 5.98
CA ASN A 252 10.42 -2.63 6.26
C ASN A 252 10.90 -3.41 5.03
N GLY A 253 10.39 -3.13 3.83
CA GLY A 253 10.83 -3.89 2.65
C GLY A 253 10.31 -5.32 2.60
N ALA A 254 9.23 -5.64 3.33
CA ALA A 254 8.80 -7.01 3.52
C ALA A 254 8.03 -7.55 2.30
N THR A 255 8.47 -8.69 1.79
CA THR A 255 7.85 -9.42 0.67
C THR A 255 7.00 -10.59 1.14
N LEU A 256 7.15 -10.99 2.42
CA LEU A 256 6.53 -12.15 3.03
C LEU A 256 5.91 -11.78 4.38
N ILE A 257 4.75 -12.34 4.68
CA ILE A 257 4.17 -12.32 6.02
C ILE A 257 4.08 -13.75 6.53
N ILE A 258 4.66 -14.01 7.70
CA ILE A 258 4.67 -15.33 8.33
C ILE A 258 3.79 -15.28 9.58
N PHE A 259 2.70 -16.05 9.57
CA PHE A 259 1.85 -16.21 10.74
C PHE A 259 2.33 -17.38 11.60
N ASP A 260 2.48 -17.12 12.89
CA ASP A 260 2.80 -18.14 13.89
C ASP A 260 1.67 -19.18 14.06
N GLN A 261 0.42 -18.76 13.86
CA GLN A 261 -0.75 -19.64 13.91
C GLN A 261 -1.02 -20.26 12.54
N GLU A 262 -1.46 -21.52 12.54
CA GLU A 262 -1.97 -22.17 11.33
C GLU A 262 -3.21 -21.42 10.81
N LEU A 263 -3.15 -21.05 9.53
CA LEU A 263 -4.21 -20.29 8.88
C LEU A 263 -5.09 -21.24 8.08
N ASN A 264 -6.40 -21.08 8.16
CA ASN A 264 -7.28 -21.80 7.25
C ASN A 264 -7.21 -21.19 5.82
N PRO A 265 -7.61 -21.93 4.77
CA PRO A 265 -7.50 -21.46 3.40
C PRO A 265 -8.21 -20.12 3.12
N SER A 266 -9.38 -19.91 3.72
CA SER A 266 -10.16 -18.68 3.57
C SER A 266 -9.47 -17.47 4.23
N GLN A 267 -8.77 -17.67 5.34
CA GLN A 267 -7.97 -16.64 6.01
C GLN A 267 -6.77 -16.26 5.18
N ILE A 268 -5.98 -17.22 4.68
CA ILE A 268 -4.84 -16.94 3.79
C ILE A 268 -5.32 -16.09 2.63
N ARG A 269 -6.37 -16.53 1.92
CA ARG A 269 -6.91 -15.79 0.78
C ARG A 269 -7.34 -14.38 1.17
N ALA A 270 -8.12 -14.23 2.23
CA ALA A 270 -8.63 -12.92 2.62
C ALA A 270 -7.50 -11.95 3.03
N ILE A 271 -6.44 -12.45 3.67
CA ILE A 271 -5.27 -11.66 4.06
C ILE A 271 -4.43 -11.32 2.83
N THR A 272 -4.12 -12.31 1.98
CA THR A 272 -3.37 -12.11 0.73
C THR A 272 -4.07 -11.14 -0.21
N ASP A 273 -5.39 -11.27 -0.41
CA ASP A 273 -6.17 -10.36 -1.26
C ASP A 273 -6.14 -8.91 -0.73
N ARG A 274 -6.00 -8.74 0.59
CA ARG A 274 -5.97 -7.42 1.24
C ARG A 274 -4.59 -6.79 1.28
N LEU A 275 -3.54 -7.59 1.53
CA LEU A 275 -2.16 -7.12 1.64
C LEU A 275 -1.44 -7.07 0.28
N ASP A 276 -1.90 -7.86 -0.70
CA ASP A 276 -1.18 -8.16 -1.96
C ASP A 276 0.27 -8.61 -1.73
N LEU A 277 0.51 -9.34 -0.64
CA LEU A 277 1.79 -9.94 -0.26
C LEU A 277 1.65 -11.45 -0.10
N LYS A 278 2.76 -12.18 -0.24
CA LYS A 278 2.82 -13.61 0.07
C LYS A 278 2.56 -13.80 1.56
N VAL A 279 1.61 -14.66 1.90
CA VAL A 279 1.27 -15.00 3.28
C VAL A 279 1.45 -16.50 3.45
N ILE A 280 2.27 -16.88 4.42
CA ILE A 280 2.44 -18.27 4.84
C ILE A 280 2.16 -18.38 6.33
N ASP A 281 1.91 -19.59 6.79
CA ASP A 281 1.84 -19.91 8.21
C ASP A 281 3.03 -20.78 8.65
N ARG A 282 3.09 -21.06 9.94
CA ARG A 282 4.15 -21.86 10.56
C ARG A 282 4.26 -23.26 9.95
N THR A 283 3.14 -23.90 9.61
CA THR A 283 3.13 -25.23 9.00
C THR A 283 3.81 -25.20 7.63
N GLN A 284 3.48 -24.22 6.79
CA GLN A 284 4.13 -24.05 5.48
C GLN A 284 5.64 -23.79 5.63
N LEU A 285 6.04 -22.91 6.55
CA LEU A 285 7.46 -22.62 6.81
C LEU A 285 8.23 -23.89 7.21
N ILE A 286 7.68 -24.71 8.10
CA ILE A 286 8.29 -25.97 8.54
C ILE A 286 8.44 -26.94 7.36
N LEU A 287 7.41 -27.07 6.51
CA LEU A 287 7.47 -27.90 5.31
C LEU A 287 8.55 -27.42 4.34
N ASP A 288 8.72 -26.11 4.18
CA ASP A 288 9.76 -25.52 3.32
C ASP A 288 11.17 -25.79 3.88
N ILE A 289 11.36 -25.70 5.20
CA ILE A 289 12.62 -26.10 5.87
C ILE A 289 12.92 -27.57 5.61
N PHE A 290 11.93 -28.46 5.77
CA PHE A 290 12.13 -29.89 5.51
C PHE A 290 12.44 -30.16 4.04
N ALA A 291 11.83 -29.44 3.11
CA ALA A 291 12.11 -29.57 1.70
C ALA A 291 13.56 -29.17 1.37
N GLN A 292 14.06 -28.09 1.97
CA GLN A 292 15.45 -27.66 1.82
C GLN A 292 16.46 -28.66 2.43
N ARG A 293 16.09 -29.35 3.52
CA ARG A 293 16.98 -30.28 4.23
C ARG A 293 16.92 -31.73 3.72
N ALA A 294 15.86 -32.13 3.01
CA ALA A 294 15.66 -33.51 2.56
C ALA A 294 16.70 -33.92 1.49
N GLN A 295 17.68 -34.74 1.88
CA GLN A 295 18.73 -35.24 0.97
C GLN A 295 18.37 -36.57 0.29
N THR A 296 17.71 -37.48 1.02
CA THR A 296 17.38 -38.82 0.54
C THR A 296 16.14 -38.82 -0.35
N ARG A 297 16.06 -39.77 -1.29
CA ARG A 297 14.91 -39.92 -2.19
C ARG A 297 13.61 -40.16 -1.43
N GLU A 298 13.66 -41.00 -0.39
CA GLU A 298 12.51 -41.27 0.48
C GLU A 298 12.09 -40.01 1.25
N GLY A 299 13.04 -39.28 1.83
CA GLY A 299 12.76 -38.04 2.56
C GLY A 299 12.13 -36.97 1.67
N LYS A 300 12.64 -36.81 0.44
CA LYS A 300 12.05 -35.89 -0.56
C LYS A 300 10.60 -36.25 -0.87
N LEU A 301 10.31 -37.52 -1.10
CA LEU A 301 8.94 -38.00 -1.38
C LEU A 301 7.99 -37.78 -0.20
N GLN A 302 8.45 -37.99 1.03
CA GLN A 302 7.63 -37.76 2.22
C GLN A 302 7.30 -36.28 2.42
N VAL A 303 8.27 -35.39 2.22
CA VAL A 303 8.06 -33.94 2.32
C VAL A 303 7.13 -33.46 1.20
N GLU A 304 7.34 -33.91 -0.03
CA GLU A 304 6.48 -33.56 -1.16
C GLU A 304 5.04 -34.03 -0.93
N LEU A 305 4.84 -35.24 -0.41
CA LEU A 305 3.52 -35.74 -0.03
C LEU A 305 2.87 -34.86 1.05
N ALA A 306 3.63 -34.42 2.06
CA ALA A 306 3.13 -33.55 3.11
C ALA A 306 2.74 -32.16 2.55
N GLN A 307 3.56 -31.58 1.67
CA GLN A 307 3.25 -30.34 0.96
C GLN A 307 1.99 -30.48 0.11
N LEU A 308 1.85 -31.57 -0.66
CA LEU A 308 0.65 -31.83 -1.47
C LEU A 308 -0.60 -31.97 -0.61
N LYS A 309 -0.53 -32.70 0.52
CA LYS A 309 -1.65 -32.83 1.46
C LYS A 309 -2.05 -31.50 2.08
N TYR A 310 -1.09 -30.66 2.43
CA TYR A 310 -1.34 -29.33 2.99
C TYR A 310 -1.90 -28.36 1.94
N LEU A 311 -1.44 -28.45 0.70
CA LEU A 311 -1.82 -27.58 -0.41
C LEU A 311 -3.19 -27.94 -1.03
N LEU A 312 -3.54 -29.23 -1.09
CA LEU A 312 -4.79 -29.74 -1.68
C LEU A 312 -6.07 -29.00 -1.22
N PRO A 313 -6.36 -28.88 0.10
CA PRO A 313 -7.55 -28.14 0.55
C PRO A 313 -7.49 -26.64 0.23
N ARG A 314 -6.30 -26.08 0.04
CA ARG A 314 -6.07 -24.66 -0.26
C ARG A 314 -6.25 -24.34 -1.74
N LEU A 315 -5.99 -25.29 -2.64
CA LEU A 315 -6.17 -25.14 -4.09
C LEU A 315 -7.64 -25.20 -4.54
N LEU A 316 -8.46 -26.01 -3.90
CA LEU A 316 -9.89 -26.15 -4.24
C LEU A 316 -10.66 -24.82 -4.11
N LEU A 317 -10.25 -23.96 -3.18
CA LEU A 317 -10.81 -22.61 -2.99
C LEU A 317 -10.25 -21.57 -3.98
N LYS A 318 -9.16 -21.89 -4.69
CA LYS A 318 -8.58 -21.05 -5.76
C LYS A 318 -9.44 -21.15 -7.03
N ASN A 319 -9.98 -22.34 -7.33
CA ASN A 319 -10.77 -22.60 -8.55
C ASN A 319 -12.19 -22.03 -8.53
N THR A 320 -12.81 -21.85 -7.35
CA THR A 320 -14.15 -21.24 -7.25
C THR A 320 -14.16 -19.74 -7.58
N ALA A 321 -12.99 -19.08 -7.63
CA ALA A 321 -12.84 -17.69 -8.02
C ALA A 321 -12.61 -17.48 -9.53
N MET A 322 -12.22 -18.52 -10.27
CA MET A 322 -12.04 -18.51 -11.73
C MET A 322 -13.31 -18.96 -12.48
N SER A 323 -14.34 -19.41 -11.75
CA SER A 323 -15.59 -19.95 -12.30
C SER A 323 -16.78 -18.99 -12.20
N ARG A 324 -16.54 -17.69 -11.95
CA ARG A 324 -17.57 -16.64 -11.92
C ARG A 324 -17.07 -15.35 -12.56
#